data_AF-A0AAE1I403-F1
#
_entry.id   AF-A0AAE1I403-F1
#
_cell.length_a   1.000
_cell.length_b   1.000
_cell.length_c   1.000
_cell.angle_alpha   90.00
_cell.angle_beta   90.00
_cell.angle_gamma   90.00
#
_symmetry.space_group_name_H-M   'P 1'
#
loop_
_entity.id
_entity.type
_entity.pdbx_description
1 polymer ?
#
loop_
_entity_poly.entity_id
_entity_poly.type
_entity_poly.pdbx_seq_one_letter_code
_entity_poly.pdbx_strand_id
1 'polypeptide(L)'
;MWKINQELKWTSIEKLQEEDAGNKFKTHKLTKAHVELTSFSRMGVSLACQALSMSVAEALDKLREDERFNDIIERDKLINELSPYTSIEDSRFEFLEKIVLGYFDNWLKDVQARRGKFSPTDRKKMFISMESYESLHITVHGFCGAVKYCLQKLNVSSVDARNFNQDKLEQEFGSLRMSEGSQNNPTLHRAIQRVMSRHVSKSAALPPKKGNTEARKRI
;
A
#
# COMPACT_ATOMS: atom_id res chain seq x y z
N MET A 1 13.45 -6.17 8.27
CA MET A 1 12.82 -5.40 9.34
C MET A 1 13.67 -5.64 10.60
N TRP A 2 14.53 -4.70 11.02
CA TRP A 2 15.63 -5.03 11.95
C TRP A 2 15.86 -3.92 12.97
N LYS A 3 15.61 -4.21 14.26
CA LYS A 3 16.28 -3.57 15.39
C LYS A 3 16.99 -4.63 16.22
N ILE A 4 18.14 -4.25 16.78
CA ILE A 4 19.12 -5.08 17.48
C ILE A 4 18.48 -5.72 18.73
N ASN A 5 18.02 -6.97 18.64
CA ASN A 5 18.03 -8.04 19.67
C ASN A 5 16.90 -9.06 19.53
N GLN A 6 15.91 -8.85 18.66
CA GLN A 6 15.03 -9.92 18.16
C GLN A 6 14.79 -9.65 16.68
N GLU A 7 14.85 -10.68 15.84
CA GLU A 7 14.83 -10.53 14.38
C GLU A 7 13.41 -10.86 13.89
N LEU A 8 12.64 -9.84 13.48
CA LEU A 8 11.35 -10.05 12.82
C LEU A 8 11.65 -10.51 11.39
N LYS A 9 11.76 -11.82 11.25
CA LYS A 9 12.13 -12.50 10.02
C LYS A 9 10.89 -12.84 9.22
N TRP A 10 11.04 -12.82 7.90
CA TRP A 10 10.03 -13.38 7.00
C TRP A 10 9.69 -14.84 7.36
N THR A 11 10.64 -15.56 7.96
CA THR A 11 10.44 -16.92 8.47
C THR A 11 9.30 -17.03 9.49
N SER A 12 8.97 -15.98 10.27
CA SER A 12 7.82 -16.03 11.17
C SER A 12 6.49 -15.99 10.40
N ILE A 13 6.45 -15.27 9.27
CA ILE A 13 5.30 -15.28 8.35
C ILE A 13 5.20 -16.64 7.64
N GLU A 14 6.34 -17.25 7.27
CA GLU A 14 6.40 -18.59 6.69
C GLU A 14 5.85 -19.65 7.64
N LYS A 15 6.34 -19.67 8.89
CA LYS A 15 5.84 -20.58 9.94
C LYS A 15 4.36 -20.41 10.18
N LEU A 16 3.90 -19.17 10.34
CA LEU A 16 2.47 -18.89 10.56
C LEU A 16 1.62 -19.43 9.40
N GLN A 17 2.08 -19.25 8.14
CA GLN A 17 1.41 -19.79 6.98
C GLN A 17 1.40 -21.33 6.95
N GLU A 18 2.50 -21.98 7.35
CA GLU A 18 2.63 -23.44 7.41
C GLU A 18 1.75 -24.06 8.51
N GLU A 19 1.73 -23.49 9.71
CA GLU A 19 0.90 -23.96 10.82
C GLU A 19 -0.60 -23.84 10.51
N ASP A 20 -1.01 -22.75 9.85
CA ASP A 20 -2.40 -22.52 9.46
C ASP A 20 -2.82 -23.32 8.20
N ALA A 21 -1.86 -23.85 7.43
CA ALA A 21 -2.16 -24.67 6.24
C ALA A 21 -2.86 -26.01 6.61
N GLY A 22 -2.65 -26.51 7.83
CA GLY A 22 -3.31 -27.70 8.36
C GLY A 22 -4.65 -27.41 9.07
N ASN A 23 -4.99 -26.14 9.30
CA ASN A 23 -6.12 -25.74 10.13
C ASN A 23 -7.35 -25.36 9.28
N LYS A 24 -8.54 -25.84 9.67
CA LYS A 24 -9.79 -25.54 8.93
C LYS A 24 -10.30 -24.12 9.16
N PHE A 25 -9.87 -23.47 10.23
CA PHE A 25 -10.27 -22.11 10.61
C PHE A 25 -9.06 -21.18 10.54
N LYS A 26 -8.91 -20.49 9.41
CA LYS A 26 -7.81 -19.57 9.22
C LYS A 26 -7.97 -18.33 10.07
N THR A 27 -6.93 -18.00 10.83
CA THR A 27 -6.89 -16.77 11.64
C THR A 27 -6.38 -15.56 10.85
N HIS A 28 -5.83 -15.78 9.65
CA HIS A 28 -5.25 -14.75 8.80
C HIS A 28 -5.47 -14.99 7.28
N LYS A 29 -5.13 -14.00 6.47
CA LYS A 29 -5.28 -14.03 5.00
C LYS A 29 -4.08 -14.59 4.24
N LEU A 30 -3.00 -14.97 4.93
CA LEU A 30 -1.80 -15.50 4.28
C LEU A 30 -2.09 -16.78 3.51
N THR A 31 -1.46 -16.87 2.35
CA THR A 31 -1.49 -18.01 1.45
C THR A 31 -0.08 -18.31 1.00
N LYS A 32 0.14 -19.47 0.38
CA LYS A 32 1.43 -19.83 -0.21
C LYS A 32 1.99 -18.76 -1.16
N ALA A 33 1.10 -18.02 -1.85
CA ALA A 33 1.48 -16.92 -2.75
C ALA A 33 2.07 -15.70 -2.03
N HIS A 34 1.90 -15.57 -0.71
CA HIS A 34 2.53 -14.52 0.10
C HIS A 34 3.99 -14.84 0.40
N VAL A 35 4.34 -16.13 0.51
CA VAL A 35 5.70 -16.60 0.80
C VAL A 35 6.46 -16.85 -0.51
N GLU A 36 5.86 -17.62 -1.42
CA GLU A 36 6.45 -17.99 -2.69
C GLU A 36 5.98 -17.03 -3.80
N LEU A 37 6.63 -15.86 -3.87
CA LEU A 37 6.32 -14.85 -4.88
C LEU A 37 6.78 -15.30 -6.28
N THR A 38 5.82 -15.50 -7.18
CA THR A 38 6.03 -15.68 -8.61
C THR A 38 6.22 -14.33 -9.31
N SER A 39 6.76 -14.33 -10.54
CA SER A 39 6.88 -13.10 -11.35
C SER A 39 5.55 -12.36 -11.53
N PHE A 40 4.43 -13.09 -11.59
CA PHE A 40 3.09 -12.51 -11.72
C PHE A 40 2.56 -11.96 -10.38
N SER A 41 2.89 -12.59 -9.25
CA SER A 41 2.38 -12.18 -7.94
C SER A 41 3.18 -11.04 -7.30
N ARG A 42 4.40 -10.75 -7.77
CA ARG A 42 5.23 -9.61 -7.31
C ARG A 42 4.56 -8.24 -7.48
N MET A 43 3.68 -8.08 -8.48
CA MET A 43 2.93 -6.84 -8.70
C MET A 43 1.60 -6.80 -7.92
N GLY A 44 1.27 -7.87 -7.20
CA GLY A 44 0.04 -7.96 -6.41
C GLY A 44 0.15 -7.15 -5.13
N VAL A 45 -0.20 -5.86 -5.20
CA VAL A 45 -0.22 -4.95 -4.03
C VAL A 45 -1.07 -5.52 -2.89
N SER A 46 -2.13 -6.27 -3.22
CA SER A 46 -2.99 -6.95 -2.24
C SER A 46 -2.24 -7.97 -1.38
N LEU A 47 -1.26 -8.70 -1.92
CA LEU A 47 -0.47 -9.67 -1.16
C LEU A 47 0.42 -8.96 -0.14
N ALA A 48 1.04 -7.84 -0.55
CA ALA A 48 1.83 -7.01 0.36
C ALA A 48 0.97 -6.40 1.48
N CYS A 49 -0.19 -5.82 1.13
CA CYS A 49 -1.13 -5.28 2.12
C CYS A 49 -1.64 -6.34 3.09
N GLN A 50 -1.97 -7.54 2.59
CA GLN A 50 -2.45 -8.63 3.44
C GLN A 50 -1.38 -9.14 4.40
N ALA A 51 -0.11 -9.22 3.96
CA ALA A 51 1.00 -9.63 4.80
C ALA A 51 1.26 -8.67 5.98
N LEU A 52 0.93 -7.39 5.81
CA LEU A 52 1.09 -6.34 6.84
C LEU A 52 -0.21 -6.03 7.59
N SER A 53 -1.26 -6.83 7.40
CA SER A 53 -2.58 -6.56 7.97
C SER A 53 -2.67 -6.86 9.47
N MET A 54 -3.62 -6.19 10.13
CA MET A 54 -4.03 -6.46 11.52
C MET A 54 -4.16 -7.94 11.85
N SER A 55 -4.87 -8.71 11.01
CA SER A 55 -5.13 -10.13 11.28
C SER A 55 -3.87 -10.98 11.34
N VAL A 56 -2.84 -10.62 10.56
CA VAL A 56 -1.55 -11.31 10.59
C VAL A 56 -0.78 -10.93 11.85
N ALA A 57 -0.82 -9.66 12.21
CA ALA A 57 -0.18 -9.17 13.42
C ALA A 57 -0.76 -9.81 14.69
N GLU A 58 -2.08 -9.88 14.82
CA GLU A 58 -2.76 -10.57 15.93
C GLU A 58 -2.46 -12.07 15.97
N ALA A 59 -2.32 -12.71 14.81
CA ALA A 59 -1.97 -14.13 14.72
C ALA A 59 -0.52 -14.38 15.18
N LEU A 60 0.41 -13.50 14.83
CA LEU A 60 1.81 -13.57 15.27
C LEU A 60 1.96 -13.28 16.76
N ASP A 61 1.17 -12.37 17.32
CA ASP A 61 1.12 -12.10 18.76
C ASP A 61 0.63 -13.32 19.55
N LYS A 62 -0.43 -13.99 19.05
CA LYS A 62 -0.95 -15.25 19.64
C LYS A 62 0.06 -16.39 19.61
N LEU A 63 0.92 -16.45 18.60
CA LEU A 63 2.03 -17.41 18.53
C LEU A 63 3.15 -17.11 19.54
N ARG A 64 3.04 -16.00 20.31
CA ARG A 64 4.06 -15.52 21.26
C ARG A 64 5.45 -15.36 20.62
N GLU A 65 5.53 -15.25 19.29
CA GLU A 65 6.80 -15.11 18.59
C GLU A 65 7.30 -13.65 18.57
N ASP A 66 6.44 -12.62 18.64
CA ASP A 66 6.91 -11.22 18.57
C ASP A 66 5.87 -10.16 19.05
N GLU A 67 6.09 -9.52 20.21
CA GLU A 67 5.25 -8.40 20.72
C GLU A 67 5.26 -7.17 19.77
N ARG A 68 6.22 -7.09 18.83
CA ARG A 68 6.43 -5.95 17.93
C ARG A 68 5.46 -5.87 16.76
N PHE A 69 4.73 -6.93 16.46
CA PHE A 69 3.63 -6.84 15.49
C PHE A 69 2.48 -5.98 16.04
N ASN A 70 2.40 -5.77 17.36
CA ASN A 70 1.42 -4.85 17.96
C ASN A 70 1.69 -3.38 17.56
N ASP A 71 2.92 -3.00 17.28
CA ASP A 71 3.21 -1.69 16.66
C ASP A 71 2.63 -1.59 15.24
N ILE A 72 2.63 -2.71 14.49
CA ILE A 72 2.03 -2.81 13.15
C ILE A 72 0.50 -2.76 13.23
N ILE A 73 -0.10 -3.32 14.30
CA ILE A 73 -1.54 -3.21 14.62
C ILE A 73 -1.97 -1.75 14.76
N GLU A 74 -1.30 -0.97 15.59
CA GLU A 74 -1.65 0.46 15.73
C GLU A 74 -1.44 1.23 14.43
N ARG A 75 -0.41 0.87 13.65
CA ARG A 75 -0.10 1.45 12.32
C ARG A 75 -1.16 1.14 11.27
N ASP A 76 -1.68 -0.08 11.23
CA ASP A 76 -2.71 -0.52 10.26
C ASP A 76 -4.06 0.15 10.53
N LYS A 77 -4.40 0.46 11.79
CA LYS A 77 -5.59 1.27 12.12
C LYS A 77 -5.49 2.70 11.56
N LEU A 78 -4.34 3.35 11.70
CA LEU A 78 -4.09 4.70 11.19
C LEU A 78 -4.05 4.78 9.67
N ILE A 79 -3.60 3.72 9.00
CA ILE A 79 -3.52 3.64 7.52
C ILE A 79 -4.87 3.22 6.91
N ASN A 80 -5.62 2.32 7.57
CA ASN A 80 -6.94 1.87 7.11
C ASN A 80 -8.08 2.83 7.44
N GLU A 81 -7.83 3.85 8.26
CA GLU A 81 -8.68 5.03 8.31
C GLU A 81 -8.55 5.81 7.00
N LEU A 82 -9.26 5.31 5.98
CA LEU A 82 -9.53 5.94 4.68
C LEU A 82 -10.39 7.22 4.81
N SER A 83 -10.45 7.79 6.02
CA SER A 83 -11.13 9.05 6.29
C SER A 83 -10.36 10.18 5.59
N PRO A 84 -11.06 11.14 4.97
CA PRO A 84 -10.41 12.34 4.47
C PRO A 84 -9.69 13.11 5.58
N TYR A 85 -8.60 13.78 5.25
CA TYR A 85 -7.92 14.74 6.12
C TYR A 85 -8.74 16.02 6.18
N THR A 86 -9.14 16.43 7.38
CA THR A 86 -9.97 17.63 7.59
C THR A 86 -9.26 18.71 8.42
N SER A 87 -8.16 18.34 9.09
CA SER A 87 -7.38 19.21 9.97
C SER A 87 -5.91 19.20 9.59
N ILE A 88 -5.21 20.29 9.92
CA ILE A 88 -3.75 20.44 9.70
C ILE A 88 -2.95 19.82 10.85
N GLU A 89 -3.59 19.65 12.02
CA GLU A 89 -3.08 18.95 13.19
C GLU A 89 -3.48 17.46 13.22
N ASP A 90 -3.89 16.89 12.09
CA ASP A 90 -4.23 15.48 12.00
C ASP A 90 -3.03 14.60 12.44
N SER A 91 -3.25 13.72 13.41
CA SER A 91 -2.20 12.87 14.01
C SER A 91 -1.53 11.95 12.99
N ARG A 92 -2.21 11.66 11.87
CA ARG A 92 -1.65 10.87 10.77
C ARG A 92 -0.45 11.54 10.11
N PHE A 93 -0.33 12.87 10.15
CA PHE A 93 0.87 13.54 9.65
C PHE A 93 2.09 13.19 10.50
N GLU A 94 1.96 13.28 11.82
CA GLU A 94 3.05 12.94 12.74
C GLU A 94 3.41 11.46 12.63
N PHE A 95 2.41 10.60 12.47
CA PHE A 95 2.61 9.19 12.21
C PHE A 95 3.47 8.94 10.95
N LEU A 96 3.12 9.57 9.83
CA LEU A 96 3.90 9.41 8.59
C LEU A 96 5.32 9.97 8.73
N GLU A 97 5.47 11.19 9.24
CA GLU A 97 6.77 11.88 9.27
C GLU A 97 7.70 11.35 10.36
N LYS A 98 7.20 11.02 11.55
CA LYS A 98 8.05 10.58 12.68
C LYS A 98 8.10 9.08 12.83
N ILE A 99 6.97 8.39 12.72
CA ILE A 99 6.91 6.94 13.00
C ILE A 99 7.35 6.14 11.78
N VAL A 100 6.77 6.41 10.60
CA VAL A 100 7.10 5.67 9.38
C VAL A 100 8.51 6.00 8.91
N LEU A 101 8.83 7.28 8.65
CA LEU A 101 10.19 7.64 8.20
C LEU A 101 11.24 7.34 9.28
N GLY A 102 10.96 7.64 10.55
CA GLY A 102 11.87 7.33 11.64
C GLY A 102 12.17 5.84 11.80
N TYR A 103 11.24 4.95 11.44
CA TYR A 103 11.52 3.51 11.36
C TYR A 103 12.59 3.20 10.30
N PHE A 104 12.49 3.77 9.09
CA PHE A 104 13.46 3.56 8.03
C PHE A 104 14.83 4.19 8.35
N ASP A 105 14.83 5.37 8.97
CA ASP A 105 16.06 6.04 9.40
C ASP A 105 16.82 5.20 10.44
N ASN A 106 16.08 4.64 11.41
CA ASN A 106 16.65 3.76 12.42
C ASN A 106 17.16 2.46 11.79
N TRP A 107 16.41 1.86 10.86
CA TRP A 107 16.87 0.66 10.16
C TRP A 107 18.14 0.92 9.34
N LEU A 108 18.25 2.05 8.65
CA LEU A 108 19.47 2.43 7.94
C LEU A 108 20.66 2.60 8.89
N LYS A 109 20.45 3.30 10.02
CA LYS A 109 21.48 3.46 11.07
C LYS A 109 21.92 2.10 11.63
N ASP A 110 20.99 1.19 11.87
CA ASP A 110 21.28 -0.15 12.39
C ASP A 110 22.09 -0.98 11.39
N VAL A 111 21.76 -0.90 10.09
CA VAL A 111 22.54 -1.55 9.02
C VAL A 111 23.96 -0.98 8.94
N GLN A 112 24.14 0.33 9.12
CA GLN A 112 25.46 0.96 9.12
C GLN A 112 26.28 0.60 10.38
N ALA A 113 25.65 0.64 11.55
CA ALA A 113 26.28 0.32 12.83
C ALA A 113 26.51 -1.19 13.06
N ARG A 114 25.97 -2.06 12.19
CA ARG A 114 26.08 -3.51 12.34
C ARG A 114 27.53 -3.97 12.40
N ARG A 115 27.89 -4.61 13.52
CA ARG A 115 29.19 -5.22 13.77
C ARG A 115 29.36 -6.45 12.87
N GLY A 116 30.54 -6.58 12.26
CA GLY A 116 30.88 -7.68 11.35
C GLY A 116 31.62 -7.18 10.10
N LYS A 117 32.39 -8.07 9.47
CA LYS A 117 33.07 -7.78 8.19
C LYS A 117 32.11 -7.97 7.02
N PHE A 118 31.13 -7.08 6.91
CA PHE A 118 30.22 -7.05 5.77
C PHE A 118 30.80 -6.19 4.65
N SER A 119 30.82 -6.73 3.43
CA SER A 119 31.20 -5.93 2.26
C SER A 119 30.14 -4.83 2.00
N PRO A 120 30.49 -3.77 1.25
CA PRO A 120 29.50 -2.79 0.81
C PRO A 120 28.31 -3.42 0.08
N THR A 121 28.55 -4.47 -0.70
CA THR A 121 27.51 -5.22 -1.41
C THR A 121 26.57 -5.97 -0.47
N ASP A 122 27.11 -6.57 0.60
CA ASP A 122 26.28 -7.25 1.60
C ASP A 122 25.43 -6.25 2.38
N ARG A 123 25.99 -5.09 2.73
CA ARG A 123 25.25 -4.01 3.40
C ARG A 123 24.11 -3.48 2.53
N LYS A 124 24.32 -3.33 1.22
CA LYS A 124 23.26 -2.95 0.28
C LYS A 124 22.10 -3.94 0.25
N LYS A 125 22.34 -5.24 0.44
CA LYS A 125 21.28 -6.26 0.51
C LYS A 125 20.50 -6.26 1.83
N MET A 126 21.00 -5.60 2.87
CA MET A 126 20.38 -5.56 4.20
C MET A 126 19.33 -4.45 4.36
N PHE A 127 19.25 -3.54 3.40
CA PHE A 127 18.33 -2.42 3.39
C PHE A 127 17.58 -2.37 2.05
N ILE A 128 16.51 -1.59 1.99
CA ILE A 128 15.89 -1.24 0.71
C ILE A 128 16.89 -0.45 -0.15
N SER A 129 16.62 -0.32 -1.45
CA SER A 129 17.48 0.52 -2.29
C SER A 129 17.42 1.98 -1.80
N MET A 130 18.54 2.70 -1.97
CA MET A 130 18.61 4.09 -1.55
C MET A 130 17.60 4.95 -2.32
N GLU A 131 17.36 4.62 -3.58
CA GLU A 131 16.39 5.26 -4.44
C GLU A 131 14.96 5.12 -3.88
N SER A 132 14.60 3.93 -3.39
CA SER A 132 13.29 3.70 -2.77
C SER A 132 13.18 4.41 -1.42
N TYR A 133 14.24 4.44 -0.63
CA TYR A 133 14.28 5.16 0.64
C TYR A 133 14.12 6.68 0.46
N GLU A 134 14.88 7.27 -0.47
CA GLU A 134 14.79 8.70 -0.79
C GLU A 134 13.42 9.05 -1.37
N SER A 135 12.91 8.23 -2.30
CA SER A 135 11.58 8.42 -2.89
C SER A 135 10.48 8.34 -1.82
N LEU A 136 10.61 7.48 -0.82
CA LEU A 136 9.67 7.38 0.30
C LEU A 136 9.64 8.67 1.12
N HIS A 137 10.82 9.21 1.48
CA HIS A 137 10.95 10.48 2.18
C HIS A 137 10.31 11.63 1.40
N ILE A 138 10.63 11.75 0.10
CA ILE A 138 10.04 12.77 -0.79
C ILE A 138 8.52 12.62 -0.84
N THR A 139 8.02 11.39 -0.99
CA THR A 139 6.58 11.11 -1.09
C THR A 139 5.86 11.51 0.19
N VAL A 140 6.37 11.13 1.37
CA VAL A 140 5.74 11.44 2.65
C VAL A 140 5.71 12.95 2.90
N HIS A 141 6.85 13.64 2.77
CA HIS A 141 6.89 15.08 3.00
C HIS A 141 6.10 15.86 1.94
N GLY A 142 6.17 15.44 0.67
CA GLY A 142 5.39 16.03 -0.41
C GLY A 142 3.89 15.89 -0.19
N PHE A 143 3.43 14.70 0.22
CA PHE A 143 2.04 14.45 0.56
C PHE A 143 1.60 15.32 1.74
N CYS A 144 2.32 15.29 2.87
CA CYS A 144 1.96 16.06 4.06
C CYS A 144 1.91 17.57 3.76
N GLY A 145 2.90 18.08 3.02
CA GLY A 145 2.94 19.47 2.58
C GLY A 145 1.77 19.84 1.66
N ALA A 146 1.45 19.01 0.66
CA ALA A 146 0.35 19.25 -0.26
C ALA A 146 -1.01 19.24 0.44
N VAL A 147 -1.26 18.28 1.33
CA VAL A 147 -2.53 18.22 2.09
C VAL A 147 -2.67 19.44 2.99
N LYS A 148 -1.63 19.79 3.77
CA LYS A 148 -1.65 20.99 4.62
C LYS A 148 -1.88 22.26 3.81
N TYR A 149 -1.27 22.38 2.63
CA TYR A 149 -1.49 23.50 1.72
C TYR A 149 -2.95 23.57 1.24
N CYS A 150 -3.54 22.45 0.82
CA CYS A 150 -4.94 22.39 0.41
C CYS A 150 -5.91 22.82 1.53
N LEU A 151 -5.66 22.38 2.76
CA LEU A 151 -6.48 22.73 3.92
C LEU A 151 -6.31 24.20 4.33
N GLN A 152 -5.08 24.70 4.41
CA GLN A 152 -4.80 26.06 4.92
C GLN A 152 -4.96 27.16 3.88
N LYS A 153 -4.47 26.94 2.64
CA LYS A 153 -4.33 27.99 1.62
C LYS A 153 -5.46 27.95 0.61
N LEU A 154 -5.92 26.76 0.23
CA LEU A 154 -7.06 26.60 -0.68
C LEU A 154 -8.40 26.52 0.05
N ASN A 155 -8.38 26.41 1.39
CA ASN A 155 -9.55 26.35 2.25
C ASN A 155 -10.53 25.23 1.86
N VAL A 156 -10.00 24.08 1.45
CA VAL A 156 -10.80 22.89 1.12
C VAL A 156 -11.26 22.21 2.41
N SER A 157 -12.51 21.77 2.47
CA SER A 157 -13.09 21.16 3.67
C SER A 157 -12.47 19.82 4.07
N SER A 158 -11.98 19.06 3.08
CA SER A 158 -11.39 17.75 3.31
C SER A 158 -10.55 17.31 2.11
N VAL A 159 -9.46 16.58 2.36
CA VAL A 159 -8.57 16.04 1.34
C VAL A 159 -8.49 14.52 1.44
N ASP A 160 -8.78 13.82 0.35
CA ASP A 160 -8.76 12.37 0.31
C ASP A 160 -7.40 11.85 -0.22
N ALA A 161 -6.70 11.05 0.60
CA ALA A 161 -5.39 10.49 0.27
C ALA A 161 -5.42 9.59 -0.97
N ARG A 162 -6.56 8.96 -1.28
CA ARG A 162 -6.74 8.10 -2.47
C ARG A 162 -6.58 8.87 -3.78
N ASN A 163 -6.58 10.19 -3.74
CA ASN A 163 -6.34 11.02 -4.93
C ASN A 163 -4.85 11.26 -5.19
N PHE A 164 -3.96 10.88 -4.26
CA PHE A 164 -2.51 11.08 -4.34
C PHE A 164 -1.77 9.79 -4.73
N ASN A 165 -2.42 8.94 -5.53
CA ASN A 165 -1.82 7.74 -6.09
C ASN A 165 -2.19 7.59 -7.58
N GLN A 166 -1.52 6.65 -8.25
CA GLN A 166 -1.72 6.40 -9.68
C GLN A 166 -2.81 5.34 -9.95
N ASP A 167 -3.50 4.84 -8.91
CA ASP A 167 -4.45 3.73 -9.04
C ASP A 167 -5.57 4.04 -10.02
N LYS A 168 -6.07 5.28 -10.05
CA LYS A 168 -7.12 5.70 -11.01
C LYS A 168 -6.63 5.60 -12.45
N LEU A 169 -5.37 5.96 -12.70
CA LEU A 169 -4.75 5.84 -14.01
C LEU A 169 -4.56 4.36 -14.38
N GLU A 170 -4.11 3.53 -13.44
CA GLU A 170 -3.97 2.08 -13.65
C GLU A 170 -5.32 1.40 -13.92
N GLN A 171 -6.39 1.83 -13.25
CA GLN A 171 -7.76 1.38 -13.51
C GLN A 171 -8.21 1.75 -14.93
N GLU A 172 -7.89 2.95 -15.41
CA GLU A 172 -8.16 3.35 -16.79
C GLU A 172 -7.39 2.45 -17.78
N PHE A 173 -6.11 2.16 -17.53
CA PHE A 173 -5.35 1.21 -18.35
C PHE A 173 -5.92 -0.20 -18.32
N GLY A 174 -6.34 -0.69 -17.15
CA GLY A 174 -7.02 -1.98 -17.02
C GLY A 174 -8.32 -2.01 -17.81
N SER A 175 -9.12 -0.95 -17.70
CA SER A 175 -10.35 -0.78 -18.46
C SER A 175 -10.10 -0.76 -19.98
N LEU A 176 -9.04 -0.10 -20.44
CA LEU A 176 -8.66 -0.08 -21.87
C LEU A 176 -8.28 -1.48 -22.37
N ARG A 177 -7.59 -2.29 -21.55
CA ARG A 177 -7.26 -3.69 -21.88
C ARG A 177 -8.50 -4.59 -21.89
N MET A 178 -9.37 -4.49 -20.88
CA MET A 178 -10.60 -5.28 -20.82
C MET A 178 -11.57 -5.01 -21.98
N SER A 179 -11.50 -3.81 -22.57
CA SER A 179 -12.32 -3.43 -23.73
C SER A 179 -12.00 -4.23 -25.00
N GLU A 180 -11.00 -5.12 -24.98
CA GLU A 180 -10.62 -6.00 -26.11
C GLU A 180 -11.00 -7.47 -25.94
N GLY A 181 -11.62 -7.85 -24.83
CA GLY A 181 -11.88 -9.25 -24.53
C GLY A 181 -10.57 -10.02 -24.40
N SER A 182 -10.21 -10.82 -25.42
CA SER A 182 -8.99 -11.66 -25.41
C SER A 182 -7.71 -10.93 -25.81
N GLN A 183 -7.77 -9.75 -26.43
CA GLN A 183 -6.56 -9.00 -26.80
C GLN A 183 -6.14 -8.07 -25.66
N ASN A 184 -5.35 -8.56 -24.70
CA ASN A 184 -4.97 -7.75 -23.53
C ASN A 184 -3.81 -6.76 -23.79
N ASN A 185 -3.33 -6.66 -25.04
CA ASN A 185 -2.18 -5.84 -25.43
C ASN A 185 -2.48 -5.05 -26.73
N PRO A 186 -3.22 -3.94 -26.65
CA PRO A 186 -3.59 -3.14 -27.82
C PRO A 186 -2.37 -2.48 -28.47
N THR A 187 -2.40 -2.32 -29.79
CA THR A 187 -1.46 -1.42 -30.49
C THR A 187 -1.75 0.04 -30.15
N LEU A 188 -0.77 0.93 -30.35
CA LEU A 188 -0.93 2.37 -30.12
C LEU A 188 -2.16 2.95 -30.82
N HIS A 189 -2.37 2.59 -32.09
CA HIS A 189 -3.52 3.05 -32.86
C HIS A 189 -4.85 2.65 -32.21
N ARG A 190 -4.96 1.39 -31.75
CA ARG A 190 -6.15 0.88 -31.05
C ARG A 190 -6.37 1.57 -29.71
N ALA A 191 -5.29 1.80 -28.95
CA ALA A 191 -5.36 2.53 -27.69
C ALA A 191 -5.89 3.96 -27.91
N ILE A 192 -5.37 4.70 -28.90
CA ILE A 192 -5.82 6.05 -29.25
C ILE A 192 -7.29 6.05 -29.66
N GLN A 193 -7.69 5.15 -30.56
CA GLN A 193 -9.08 5.04 -31.00
C GLN A 193 -10.05 4.87 -29.82
N ARG A 194 -9.67 4.08 -28.81
CA ARG A 194 -10.50 3.87 -27.62
C ARG A 194 -10.55 5.08 -26.70
N VAL A 195 -9.41 5.71 -26.45
CA VAL A 195 -9.39 6.94 -25.67
C VAL A 195 -10.32 7.95 -26.32
N MET A 196 -10.22 8.16 -27.63
CA MET A 196 -11.12 9.05 -28.37
C MET A 196 -12.58 8.61 -28.30
N SER A 197 -12.87 7.34 -28.53
CA SER A 197 -14.23 6.80 -28.43
C SER A 197 -14.84 7.03 -27.04
N ARG A 198 -14.09 6.82 -25.95
CA ARG A 198 -14.57 7.11 -24.59
C ARG A 198 -14.85 8.59 -24.35
N HIS A 199 -14.00 9.47 -24.87
CA HIS A 199 -14.23 10.92 -24.77
C HIS A 199 -15.50 11.31 -25.52
N VAL A 200 -15.70 10.80 -26.74
CA VAL A 200 -16.91 11.04 -27.52
C VAL A 200 -18.15 10.46 -26.81
N SER A 201 -18.10 9.22 -26.33
CA SER A 201 -19.23 8.59 -25.63
C SER A 201 -19.57 9.28 -24.32
N LYS A 202 -18.58 9.77 -23.54
CA LYS A 202 -18.83 10.56 -22.33
C LYS A 202 -19.42 11.94 -22.65
N SER A 203 -18.96 12.58 -23.73
CA SER A 203 -19.47 13.89 -24.17
C SER A 203 -20.83 13.82 -24.87
N ALA A 204 -21.17 12.68 -25.49
CA ALA A 204 -22.45 12.44 -26.16
C ALA A 204 -23.49 11.75 -25.27
N ALA A 205 -23.12 11.34 -24.05
CA ALA A 205 -24.05 10.74 -23.10
C ALA A 205 -24.96 11.81 -22.50
N LEU A 206 -26.21 11.86 -22.96
CA LEU A 206 -27.29 12.47 -22.18
C LEU A 206 -27.40 11.71 -20.84
N PRO A 207 -27.66 12.38 -19.70
CA PRO A 207 -27.86 11.70 -18.44
C PRO A 207 -28.99 10.67 -18.59
N PRO A 208 -28.79 9.41 -18.17
CA PRO A 208 -29.81 8.38 -18.34
C PRO A 208 -31.05 8.77 -17.53
N LYS A 209 -32.23 8.83 -18.19
CA LYS A 209 -33.50 9.19 -17.55
C LYS A 209 -33.98 8.18 -16.50
N LYS A 210 -33.47 6.94 -16.52
CA LYS A 210 -33.66 5.90 -15.49
C LYS A 210 -32.46 4.94 -15.53
N GLY A 211 -31.88 4.63 -14.37
CA GLY A 211 -30.89 3.57 -14.20
C GLY A 211 -31.44 2.46 -13.31
N ASN A 212 -31.06 1.21 -13.57
CA ASN A 212 -31.51 0.00 -12.83
C ASN A 212 -30.92 -0.14 -11.41
N THR A 213 -30.29 0.88 -10.87
CA THR A 213 -29.98 0.96 -9.44
C THR A 213 -30.81 2.08 -8.85
N GLU A 214 -31.77 1.70 -8.01
CA GLU A 214 -32.50 2.67 -7.18
C GLU A 214 -31.49 3.54 -6.43
N ALA A 215 -31.72 4.85 -6.43
CA ALA A 215 -30.98 5.77 -5.60
C ALA A 215 -31.14 5.33 -4.13
N ARG A 216 -30.07 4.81 -3.52
CA ARG A 216 -30.04 4.60 -2.07
C ARG A 216 -30.35 5.94 -1.40
N LYS A 217 -31.46 5.98 -0.65
CA LYS A 217 -31.74 7.09 0.27
C LYS A 217 -30.53 7.27 1.19
N ARG A 218 -29.99 8.49 1.20
CA ARG A 218 -29.06 8.91 2.26
C ARG A 218 -29.83 8.79 3.58
N ILE A 219 -29.23 8.08 4.54
CA ILE A 219 -29.57 8.22 5.96
C ILE A 219 -29.02 9.58 6.40
#